data_AF-A0A3S2UCG8-F1
#
_entry.id   AF-A0A3S2UCG8-F1
#
_cell.length_a   1.000
_cell.length_b   1.000
_cell.length_c   1.000
_cell.angle_alpha   90.00
_cell.angle_beta   90.00
_cell.angle_gamma   90.00
#
_symmetry.space_group_name_H-M   'P 1'
#
loop_
_entity.id
_entity.type
_entity.pdbx_description
1 polymer ?
#
loop_
_entity_poly.entity_id
_entity_poly.type
_entity_poly.pdbx_seq_one_letter_code
_entity_poly.pdbx_strand_id
1 'polypeptide(L)'
;MKLNRLRPRPLRLTPQQTREVRTQFAALCWRMRKDRPEFLLITGRRSRRWGLPRGWPMPGHAPAEAAAVEAFEEAGVSGETGDVCLGIYTAPPARACGDVPRVVAVFPLRVTDEHEEWPERGQRRRRWVRRKKAAALLRAPELARLILDFDPARL
;
A
#
# COMPACT_ATOMS: atom_id res chain seq x y z
N MET A 1 -10.52 22.21 25.62
CA MET A 1 -9.25 21.46 25.48
C MET A 1 -8.93 21.29 24.00
N LYS A 2 -7.88 21.93 23.48
CA LYS A 2 -7.43 21.74 22.09
C LYS A 2 -6.51 20.50 22.05
N LEU A 3 -6.96 19.39 21.46
CA LEU A 3 -6.07 18.26 21.19
C LEU A 3 -5.03 18.72 20.16
N ASN A 4 -3.78 18.80 20.61
CA ASN A 4 -2.63 19.04 19.74
C ASN A 4 -2.49 17.81 18.83
N ARG A 5 -2.84 17.95 17.53
CA ARG A 5 -2.64 16.88 16.54
C ARG A 5 -1.14 16.74 16.31
N LEU A 6 -0.49 15.82 17.04
CA LEU A 6 0.87 15.40 16.76
C LEU A 6 0.90 14.87 15.32
N ARG A 7 1.55 15.61 14.42
CA ARG A 7 1.80 15.18 13.06
C ARG A 7 2.87 14.08 13.11
N PRO A 8 2.67 12.90 12.51
CA PRO A 8 3.75 11.94 12.41
C PRO A 8 4.89 12.56 11.59
N ARG A 9 6.10 12.63 12.15
CA ARG A 9 7.30 12.99 11.41
C ARG A 9 7.58 11.89 10.37
N PRO A 10 8.07 12.23 9.17
CA PRO A 10 8.52 11.21 8.23
C PRO A 10 9.63 10.37 8.89
N LEU A 11 9.34 9.09 9.10
CA LEU A 11 10.30 8.15 9.65
C LEU A 11 11.30 7.78 8.55
N ARG A 12 12.54 8.25 8.67
CA ARG A 12 13.66 7.69 7.90
C ARG A 12 14.07 6.39 8.58
N LEU A 13 13.71 5.26 7.99
CA LEU A 13 14.13 3.94 8.47
C LEU A 13 15.47 3.58 7.83
N THR A 14 16.45 3.16 8.63
CA THR A 14 17.70 2.61 8.12
C THR A 14 17.52 1.15 7.65
N PRO A 15 18.38 0.64 6.74
CA PRO A 15 18.32 -0.75 6.26
C PRO A 15 18.46 -1.83 7.35
N GLN A 16 19.08 -1.51 8.49
CA GLN A 16 19.18 -2.42 9.65
C GLN A 16 17.90 -2.41 10.49
N GLN A 17 17.29 -1.23 10.70
CA GLN A 17 16.04 -1.11 11.47
C GLN A 17 14.82 -1.73 10.76
N THR A 18 14.82 -1.79 9.42
CA THR A 18 13.78 -2.47 8.63
C THR A 18 13.84 -4.00 8.72
N ARG A 19 14.95 -4.58 9.19
CA ARG A 19 15.08 -6.03 9.40
C ARG A 19 14.58 -6.48 10.78
N GLU A 20 14.78 -5.67 11.82
CA GLU A 20 14.31 -5.97 13.18
C GLU A 20 12.82 -5.64 13.38
N VAL A 21 12.34 -4.54 12.80
CA VAL A 21 10.91 -4.24 12.68
C VAL A 21 10.47 -4.75 11.32
N ARG A 22 9.75 -5.88 11.28
CA ARG A 22 9.26 -6.54 10.05
C ARG A 22 8.33 -5.62 9.24
N THR A 23 8.95 -4.69 8.54
CA THR A 23 8.31 -3.61 7.82
C THR A 23 8.13 -4.02 6.38
N GLN A 24 6.90 -3.89 5.89
CA GLN A 24 6.56 -4.06 4.48
C GLN A 24 6.26 -2.70 3.87
N PHE A 25 6.45 -2.60 2.56
CA PHE A 25 6.12 -1.40 1.79
C PHE A 25 4.96 -1.71 0.88
N ALA A 26 3.94 -0.86 0.89
CA ALA A 26 2.70 -1.06 0.16
C ALA A 26 2.42 0.11 -0.78
N ALA A 27 1.94 -0.19 -1.99
CA ALA A 27 1.52 0.82 -2.94
C ALA A 27 0.02 1.09 -2.79
N LEU A 28 -0.34 2.32 -2.46
CA LEU A 28 -1.69 2.84 -2.64
C LEU A 28 -1.82 3.25 -4.10
N CYS A 29 -2.14 2.27 -4.94
CA CYS A 29 -2.38 2.46 -6.37
C CYS A 29 -3.69 3.20 -6.58
N TRP A 30 -3.64 4.37 -7.22
CA TRP A 30 -4.80 5.22 -7.47
C TRP A 30 -4.81 5.79 -8.88
N ARG A 31 -5.98 6.21 -9.34
CA ARG A 31 -6.16 6.98 -10.59
C ARG A 31 -7.36 7.92 -10.48
N MET A 32 -7.39 8.95 -11.31
CA MET A 32 -8.58 9.80 -11.43
C MET A 32 -9.55 9.25 -12.47
N ARG A 33 -10.83 9.18 -12.12
CA ARG A 33 -11.90 8.84 -13.07
C ARG A 33 -13.14 9.69 -12.79
N LYS A 34 -13.53 10.52 -13.77
CA LYS A 34 -14.63 11.50 -13.62
C LYS A 34 -14.41 12.37 -12.36
N ASP A 35 -13.21 12.95 -12.25
CA ASP A 35 -12.76 13.86 -11.17
C ASP A 35 -12.83 13.28 -9.75
N ARG A 36 -12.84 11.95 -9.65
CA ARG A 36 -12.83 11.24 -8.36
C ARG A 36 -11.76 10.17 -8.38
N PRO A 37 -11.02 9.99 -7.27
CA PRO A 37 -10.05 8.93 -7.19
C PRO A 37 -10.74 7.55 -7.08
N GLU A 38 -10.24 6.62 -7.88
CA GLU A 38 -10.41 5.18 -7.70
C GLU A 38 -9.12 4.59 -7.16
N PHE A 39 -9.25 3.53 -6.37
CA PHE A 39 -8.13 2.82 -5.75
C PHE A 39 -8.13 1.39 -6.25
N LEU A 40 -6.95 0.84 -6.54
CA LEU A 40 -6.81 -0.56 -6.89
C LEU A 40 -6.60 -1.38 -5.62
N LEU A 41 -7.48 -2.35 -5.40
CA LEU A 41 -7.29 -3.36 -4.37
C LEU A 41 -7.00 -4.71 -5.04
N ILE A 42 -6.21 -5.53 -4.36
CA ILE A 42 -5.96 -6.92 -4.73
C ILE A 42 -6.36 -7.86 -3.61
N THR A 43 -6.67 -9.10 -3.93
CA THR A 43 -6.85 -10.16 -2.93
C THR A 43 -5.51 -10.79 -2.56
N GLY A 44 -5.27 -11.09 -1.28
CA GLY A 44 -4.16 -11.98 -0.91
C GLY A 44 -4.34 -13.39 -1.48
N ARG A 45 -3.26 -14.02 -1.97
CA ARG A 45 -3.30 -15.33 -2.66
C ARG A 45 -4.09 -16.42 -1.90
N ARG A 46 -3.83 -16.57 -0.60
CA ARG A 46 -4.46 -17.60 0.26
C ARG A 46 -5.71 -17.12 0.98
N SER A 47 -5.63 -15.94 1.61
CA SER A 47 -6.72 -15.43 2.46
C SER A 47 -7.93 -14.95 1.65
N ARG A 48 -7.72 -14.63 0.36
CA ARG A 48 -8.69 -13.97 -0.53
C ARG A 48 -9.25 -12.65 0.02
N ARG A 49 -8.58 -12.06 1.01
CA ARG A 49 -8.95 -10.77 1.63
C ARG A 49 -8.37 -9.64 0.81
N TRP A 50 -9.13 -8.55 0.66
CA TRP A 50 -8.70 -7.35 -0.05
C TRP A 50 -7.64 -6.57 0.73
N GLY A 51 -6.67 -6.02 0.00
CA GLY A 51 -5.60 -5.18 0.50
C GLY A 51 -4.88 -4.44 -0.64
N LEU A 52 -3.78 -3.79 -0.31
CA LEU A 52 -2.87 -3.16 -1.27
C LEU A 52 -1.78 -4.15 -1.72
N PRO A 53 -1.22 -3.96 -2.94
CA PRO A 53 0.05 -4.58 -3.32
C PRO A 53 1.14 -4.24 -2.31
N ARG A 54 1.90 -5.22 -1.83
CA ARG A 54 2.91 -4.98 -0.79
C ARG A 54 3.96 -6.08 -0.64
N GLY A 55 5.18 -5.65 -0.39
CA GLY A 55 6.38 -6.50 -0.37
C GLY A 55 7.26 -6.34 0.84
N TRP A 56 8.38 -7.06 0.81
CA TRP A 56 9.48 -6.87 1.75
C TRP A 56 10.48 -5.84 1.22
N PRO A 57 11.34 -5.26 2.07
CA PRO A 57 12.40 -4.39 1.61
C PRO A 57 13.29 -5.09 0.58
N MET A 58 13.53 -4.42 -0.54
CA MET A 58 14.38 -4.90 -1.63
C MET A 58 15.76 -4.23 -1.53
N PRO A 59 16.87 -4.98 -1.67
CA PRO A 59 18.20 -4.39 -1.72
C PRO A 59 18.31 -3.32 -2.82
N GLY A 60 18.91 -2.18 -2.48
CA GLY A 60 19.14 -1.09 -3.44
C GLY A 60 17.91 -0.28 -3.85
N HIS A 61 16.73 -0.54 -3.29
CA HIS A 61 15.50 0.18 -3.62
C HIS A 61 15.03 1.06 -2.46
N ALA A 62 14.58 2.27 -2.77
CA ALA A 62 13.84 3.10 -1.85
C ALA A 62 12.49 2.45 -1.49
N PRO A 63 11.89 2.75 -0.33
CA PRO A 63 10.61 2.17 0.08
C PRO A 63 9.47 2.34 -0.93
N ALA A 64 9.38 3.49 -1.58
CA ALA A 64 8.35 3.76 -2.60
C ALA A 64 8.61 2.95 -3.89
N GLU A 65 9.87 2.77 -4.29
CA GLU A 65 10.25 1.95 -5.45
C GLU A 65 9.93 0.48 -5.19
N ALA A 66 10.26 -0.04 -4.01
CA ALA A 66 9.91 -1.41 -3.63
C ALA A 66 8.37 -1.63 -3.63
N ALA A 67 7.60 -0.65 -3.15
CA ALA A 67 6.14 -0.69 -3.25
C ALA A 67 5.64 -0.69 -4.70
N ALA A 68 6.30 0.06 -5.60
CA ALA A 68 5.95 0.12 -7.01
C ALA A 68 6.24 -1.18 -7.76
N VAL A 69 7.37 -1.83 -7.46
CA VAL A 69 7.70 -3.17 -7.99
C VAL A 69 6.59 -4.16 -7.62
N GLU A 70 6.15 -4.15 -6.38
CA GLU A 70 5.05 -5.01 -5.92
C GLU A 70 3.71 -4.67 -6.60
N ALA A 71 3.46 -3.40 -6.91
CA ALA A 71 2.28 -3.01 -7.69
C ALA A 71 2.31 -3.62 -9.10
N PHE A 72 3.47 -3.67 -9.73
CA PHE A 72 3.65 -4.34 -11.02
C PHE A 72 3.50 -5.86 -10.87
N GLU A 73 4.25 -6.48 -9.95
CA GLU A 73 4.28 -7.93 -9.79
C GLU A 73 2.94 -8.51 -9.36
N GLU A 74 2.30 -7.92 -8.35
CA GLU A 74 1.08 -8.45 -7.74
C GLU A 74 -0.20 -8.00 -8.44
N ALA A 75 -0.18 -6.84 -9.10
CA ALA A 75 -1.38 -6.20 -9.65
C ALA A 75 -1.30 -5.80 -11.13
N GLY A 76 -0.13 -5.88 -11.76
CA GLY A 76 0.06 -5.54 -13.17
C GLY A 76 -0.19 -4.07 -13.46
N VAL A 77 0.25 -3.17 -12.58
CA VAL A 77 0.13 -1.71 -12.79
C VAL A 77 1.45 -0.99 -12.54
N SER A 78 1.69 0.08 -13.28
CA SER A 78 2.85 0.97 -13.11
C SER A 78 2.42 2.44 -13.22
N GLY A 79 3.30 3.34 -12.76
CA GLY A 79 3.12 4.77 -12.94
C GLY A 79 3.97 5.61 -12.00
N GLU A 80 3.51 6.82 -11.72
CA GLU A 80 4.25 7.84 -10.96
C GLU A 80 4.21 7.52 -9.46
N THR A 81 5.38 7.38 -8.84
CA THR A 81 5.53 7.16 -7.39
C THR A 81 5.74 8.48 -6.66
N GLY A 82 5.22 8.57 -5.44
CA GLY A 82 5.61 9.62 -4.50
C GLY A 82 6.39 9.04 -3.31
N ASP A 83 7.46 9.70 -2.91
CA ASP A 83 8.37 9.17 -1.87
C ASP A 83 7.91 9.49 -0.43
N VAL A 84 6.83 10.27 -0.31
CA VAL A 84 6.24 10.60 0.99
C VAL A 84 5.32 9.47 1.44
N CYS A 85 5.66 8.86 2.58
CA CYS A 85 4.81 7.89 3.24
C CYS A 85 3.49 8.54 3.68
N LEU A 86 2.37 7.99 3.18
CA LEU A 86 1.01 8.45 3.51
C LEU A 86 0.61 8.07 4.94
N GLY A 87 1.20 6.98 5.45
CA GLY A 87 0.97 6.48 6.79
C GLY A 87 1.33 5.01 6.93
N ILE A 88 1.11 4.49 8.13
CA ILE A 88 1.46 3.11 8.51
C ILE A 88 0.24 2.40 9.07
N TYR A 89 0.17 1.08 8.88
CA TYR A 89 -0.81 0.22 9.55
C TYR A 89 -0.17 -1.11 9.95
N THR A 90 -0.78 -1.82 10.90
CA THR A 90 -0.33 -3.16 11.30
C THR A 90 -1.10 -4.24 10.56
N ALA A 91 -0.38 -5.18 9.95
CA ALA A 91 -0.95 -6.39 9.38
C ALA A 91 -0.78 -7.57 10.35
N PRO A 92 -1.73 -8.54 10.36
CA PRO A 92 -1.57 -9.76 11.15
C PRO A 92 -0.26 -10.49 10.82
N PRO A 93 0.24 -11.33 11.73
CA PRO A 93 1.46 -12.10 11.49
C PRO A 93 1.38 -12.94 10.21
N ALA A 94 2.50 -13.12 9.53
CA ALA A 94 2.64 -14.16 8.51
C ALA A 94 3.20 -15.41 9.18
N ARG A 95 2.77 -16.60 8.75
CA ARG A 95 3.35 -17.88 9.23
C ARG A 95 4.88 -17.92 9.11
N ALA A 96 5.44 -17.32 8.06
CA ALA A 96 6.89 -17.23 7.84
C ALA A 96 7.62 -16.30 8.84
N CYS A 97 6.88 -15.54 9.64
CA CYS A 97 7.37 -14.56 10.60
C CYS A 97 7.00 -14.93 12.06
N GLY A 98 6.48 -16.11 12.35
CA GLY A 98 5.95 -16.40 13.69
C GLY A 98 4.80 -15.44 14.06
N ASP A 99 4.58 -15.20 15.35
CA ASP A 99 3.37 -14.53 15.86
C ASP A 99 3.46 -13.00 16.01
N VAL A 100 4.51 -12.38 15.45
CA VAL A 100 4.71 -10.92 15.55
C VAL A 100 3.95 -10.17 14.44
N PRO A 101 3.18 -9.12 14.76
CA PRO A 101 2.56 -8.26 13.76
C PRO A 101 3.59 -7.62 12.82
N ARG A 102 3.16 -7.33 11.59
CA ARG A 102 3.99 -6.64 10.60
C ARG A 102 3.57 -5.19 10.49
N VAL A 103 4.54 -4.28 10.46
CA VAL A 103 4.28 -2.87 10.15
C VAL A 103 4.26 -2.73 8.64
N VAL A 104 3.31 -1.96 8.10
CA VAL A 104 3.22 -1.71 6.66
C VAL A 104 3.19 -0.21 6.42
N ALA A 105 4.19 0.31 5.72
CA ALA A 105 4.22 1.71 5.29
C ALA A 105 3.61 1.85 3.89
N VAL A 106 2.78 2.86 3.70
CA VAL A 106 1.97 3.05 2.49
C VAL A 106 2.47 4.23 1.70
N PHE A 107 2.79 4.02 0.43
CA PHE A 107 3.27 5.04 -0.51
C PHE A 107 2.28 5.22 -1.66
N PRO A 108 2.06 6.44 -2.15
CA PRO A 108 1.18 6.69 -3.28
C PRO A 108 1.82 6.17 -4.58
N LEU A 109 1.00 5.55 -5.43
CA LEU A 109 1.35 5.26 -6.82
C LEU A 109 0.21 5.69 -7.72
N ARG A 110 0.42 6.72 -8.53
CA ARG A 110 -0.54 7.15 -9.54
C ARG A 110 -0.39 6.26 -10.76
N VAL A 111 -1.37 5.41 -11.00
CA VAL A 111 -1.32 4.45 -12.11
C VAL A 111 -1.48 5.19 -13.43
N THR A 112 -0.50 5.03 -14.32
CA THR A 112 -0.53 5.49 -15.71
C THR A 112 -0.80 4.33 -16.67
N ASP A 113 -0.40 3.11 -16.29
CA ASP A 113 -0.47 1.93 -17.16
C ASP A 113 -1.01 0.70 -16.42
N GLU A 114 -1.88 -0.04 -17.10
CA GLU A 114 -2.35 -1.36 -16.69
C GLU A 114 -1.89 -2.41 -17.70
N HIS A 115 -1.10 -3.39 -17.26
CA HIS A 115 -0.48 -4.38 -18.12
C HIS A 115 -1.40 -5.57 -18.39
N GLU A 116 -1.30 -6.16 -19.59
CA GLU A 116 -2.05 -7.37 -19.97
C GLU A 116 -1.39 -8.65 -19.44
N GLU A 117 -0.06 -8.64 -19.32
CA GLU A 117 0.77 -9.69 -18.77
C GLU A 117 1.65 -9.15 -17.64
N TRP A 118 1.73 -9.88 -16.54
CA TRP A 118 2.55 -9.53 -15.38
C TRP A 118 2.80 -10.79 -14.52
N PRO A 119 3.82 -10.78 -13.64
CA PRO A 119 4.30 -11.98 -12.94
C PRO A 119 3.23 -12.78 -12.18
N GLU A 120 2.33 -12.10 -11.45
CA GLU A 120 1.27 -12.78 -10.68
C GLU A 120 -0.10 -12.81 -11.34
N ARG A 121 -0.16 -12.65 -12.66
CA ARG A 121 -1.43 -12.72 -13.39
C ARG A 121 -2.17 -14.02 -13.09
N GLY A 122 -3.46 -13.90 -12.78
CA GLY A 122 -4.31 -15.03 -12.42
C GLY A 122 -4.14 -15.57 -10.99
N GLN A 123 -3.13 -15.12 -10.23
CA GLN A 123 -2.93 -15.56 -8.83
C GLN A 123 -3.77 -14.76 -7.83
N ARG A 124 -4.19 -13.55 -8.22
CA ARG A 124 -4.99 -12.61 -7.41
C ARG A 124 -6.13 -12.03 -8.22
N ARG A 125 -7.20 -11.64 -7.54
CA ARG A 125 -8.21 -10.75 -8.13
C ARG A 125 -7.81 -9.31 -7.87
N ARG A 126 -7.84 -8.46 -8.90
CA ARG A 126 -7.68 -7.00 -8.78
C ARG A 126 -9.02 -6.30 -9.03
N ARG A 127 -9.25 -5.17 -8.37
CA ARG A 127 -10.46 -4.37 -8.58
C ARG A 127 -10.23 -2.90 -8.30
N TRP A 128 -10.58 -2.07 -9.28
CA TRP A 128 -10.74 -0.62 -9.09
C TRP A 128 -12.03 -0.32 -8.31
N VAL A 129 -11.90 0.44 -7.24
CA VAL A 129 -13.00 0.77 -6.34
C VAL A 129 -12.96 2.24 -5.93
N ARG A 130 -14.14 2.85 -5.82
CA ARG A 130 -14.26 4.21 -5.29
C ARG A 130 -13.99 4.25 -3.79
N ARG A 131 -13.48 5.38 -3.31
CA ARG A 131 -13.10 5.67 -1.91
C ARG A 131 -13.93 4.95 -0.83
N LYS A 132 -15.23 5.23 -0.76
CA LYS A 132 -16.12 4.64 0.28
C LYS A 132 -16.16 3.11 0.22
N LYS A 133 -16.20 2.54 -0.99
CA LYS A 133 -16.23 1.08 -1.17
C LYS A 133 -14.86 0.46 -0.89
N ALA A 134 -13.78 1.13 -1.28
CA ALA A 134 -12.42 0.71 -0.99
C ALA A 134 -12.19 0.59 0.52
N ALA A 135 -12.52 1.65 1.28
CA ALA A 135 -12.42 1.64 2.73
C ALA A 135 -13.25 0.51 3.38
N ALA A 136 -14.46 0.25 2.89
CA ALA A 136 -15.32 -0.82 3.42
C ALA A 136 -14.85 -2.25 3.12
N LEU A 137 -13.99 -2.46 2.11
CA LEU A 137 -13.44 -3.78 1.77
C LEU A 137 -12.21 -4.14 2.61
N LEU A 138 -11.57 -3.16 3.25
CA LEU A 138 -10.35 -3.34 4.01
C LEU A 138 -10.67 -3.73 5.46
N ARG A 139 -9.88 -4.67 6.01
CA ARG A 139 -10.04 -5.10 7.41
C ARG A 139 -9.24 -4.26 8.41
N ALA A 140 -8.18 -3.59 7.95
CA ALA A 140 -7.36 -2.72 8.80
C ALA A 140 -8.01 -1.32 8.85
N PRO A 141 -8.51 -0.87 10.01
CA PRO A 141 -9.17 0.44 10.13
C PRO A 141 -8.26 1.61 9.77
N GLU A 142 -6.97 1.51 10.08
CA GLU A 142 -5.97 2.54 9.78
C GLU A 142 -5.79 2.69 8.27
N LEU A 143 -5.73 1.57 7.53
CA LEU A 143 -5.64 1.59 6.07
C LEU A 143 -6.93 2.13 5.43
N ALA A 144 -8.09 1.76 5.98
CA ALA A 144 -9.36 2.32 5.54
C ALA A 144 -9.40 3.84 5.75
N ARG A 145 -8.86 4.33 6.88
CA ARG A 145 -8.74 5.76 7.17
C ARG A 145 -7.80 6.46 6.19
N LEU A 146 -6.66 5.86 5.86
CA LEU A 146 -5.74 6.40 4.84
C LEU A 146 -6.45 6.62 3.49
N ILE A 147 -7.26 5.66 3.04
CA ILE A 147 -8.05 5.81 1.81
C ILE A 147 -9.11 6.92 1.92
N LEU A 148 -9.77 7.04 3.07
CA LEU A 148 -10.80 8.05 3.30
C LEU A 148 -10.22 9.47 3.31
N ASP A 149 -9.03 9.65 3.88
CA ASP A 149 -8.35 10.94 4.02
C ASP A 149 -7.42 11.26 2.84
N PHE A 150 -7.19 10.30 1.92
CA PHE A 150 -6.33 10.48 0.76
C PHE A 150 -6.79 11.66 -0.11
N ASP A 151 -5.88 12.57 -0.39
CA ASP A 151 -6.10 13.76 -1.22
C ASP A 151 -4.99 13.86 -2.28
N PRO A 152 -5.30 13.57 -3.56
CA PRO A 152 -4.34 13.68 -4.67
C PRO A 152 -3.64 15.03 -4.79
N ALA A 153 -4.28 16.12 -4.35
CA ALA A 153 -3.71 17.47 -4.48
C ALA A 153 -2.59 17.76 -3.46
N ARG A 154 -2.28 16.81 -2.58
CA ARG A 154 -1.27 16.94 -1.51
C ARG A 154 -0.06 16.02 -1.70
N LEU A 155 0.02 15.35 -2.86
CA LEU A 155 1.11 14.46 -3.23
C LEU A 155 2.27 15.24 -3.85
#